data_AF-X8JTD9-F1
#
_entry.id   AF-X8JTD9-F1
#
_cell.length_a   1.000
_cell.length_b   1.000
_cell.length_c   1.000
_cell.angle_alpha   90.00
_cell.angle_beta   90.00
_cell.angle_gamma   90.00
#
_symmetry.space_group_name_H-M   'P 1'
#
loop_
_entity.id
_entity.type
_entity.pdbx_description
1 polymer ?
#
loop_
_entity_poly.entity_id
_entity_poly.type
_entity_poly.pdbx_seq_one_letter_code
_entity_poly.pdbx_strand_id
1 'polypeptide(L)'
;MIATATLALFPLVSAYSKTFTVPHVDGKDDSPAVVAALANYSSDSLILFEKGITYNLWTPINFGSLTNTEIAFEGNATYPTDIATIQAEVAKPTYPKYWLKFGGTNVTLRGTTDPNWGWIDGHGQQWWDAIEQTNRPKGIGFIVSGGVIKDMKHWQPISSSFFLTGSKNVHAFNNRIHAVSTTQAFPFNTDGFGAGGTNLLIENNHIANGDDCIAIGSGANNVHFRNNYCEGGHGMSVGSLGKDGSVASVQNILFENNVMKNQLYGARFKSWKGGNGLARNLTWRNIVLENVPFPIYVTQNYWNQELDPPTTGSPNNTHIEGMLFENFSGTQLDTPYLEGSCVTDPCWYAVANTTGKEIVIFDLYPNTTANVVVKNISGIKPVDHAEPAVMCDPTTISNDVGFVCQNGPFVPTAVGYTR
;
A
#
# COMPACT_ATOMS: atom_id res chain seq x y z
N MET A 1 20.99 53.30 -5.10
CA MET A 1 20.19 52.61 -6.13
C MET A 1 20.68 51.18 -6.24
N ILE A 2 20.00 50.24 -5.57
CA ILE A 2 20.27 48.82 -5.70
C ILE A 2 19.11 48.26 -6.52
N ALA A 3 19.39 47.88 -7.76
CA ALA A 3 18.41 47.27 -8.64
C ALA A 3 18.17 45.83 -8.17
N THR A 4 16.99 45.56 -7.64
CA THR A 4 16.49 44.20 -7.40
C THR A 4 16.18 43.57 -8.75
N ALA A 5 17.03 42.65 -9.21
CA ALA A 5 16.71 41.77 -10.31
C ALA A 5 15.69 40.73 -9.84
N THR A 6 14.43 40.90 -10.24
CA THR A 6 13.40 39.86 -10.13
C THR A 6 13.79 38.69 -11.03
N LEU A 7 14.22 37.59 -10.43
CA LEU A 7 14.35 36.31 -11.10
C LEU A 7 12.94 35.82 -11.44
N ALA A 8 12.53 35.98 -12.70
CA ALA A 8 11.31 35.37 -13.19
C ALA A 8 11.50 33.84 -13.18
N LEU A 9 10.85 33.14 -12.27
CA LEU A 9 10.61 31.70 -12.42
C LEU A 9 9.70 31.53 -13.64
N PHE A 10 10.29 31.26 -14.79
CA PHE A 10 9.54 30.64 -15.88
C PHE A 10 9.20 29.21 -15.44
N PRO A 11 7.92 28.82 -15.39
CA PRO A 11 7.61 27.41 -15.31
C PRO A 11 8.15 26.78 -16.58
N LEU A 12 9.10 25.85 -16.44
CA LEU A 12 9.43 24.89 -17.49
C LEU A 12 8.20 24.01 -17.68
N VAL A 13 7.19 24.52 -18.39
CA VAL A 13 6.19 23.67 -19.02
C VAL A 13 6.97 22.96 -20.10
N SER A 14 7.35 21.71 -19.84
CA SER A 14 7.76 20.82 -20.92
C SER A 14 6.55 20.69 -21.83
N ALA A 15 6.51 21.49 -22.90
CA ALA A 15 5.46 21.42 -23.87
C ALA A 15 5.64 20.11 -24.64
N TYR A 16 4.81 19.11 -24.35
CA TYR A 16 4.71 17.90 -25.16
C TYR A 16 4.43 18.29 -26.61
N SER A 17 5.04 17.61 -27.60
CA SER A 17 4.85 17.97 -29.01
C SER A 17 3.42 17.72 -29.51
N LYS A 18 2.66 16.89 -28.80
CA LYS A 18 1.28 16.53 -29.15
C LYS A 18 0.39 16.50 -27.93
N THR A 19 -0.86 16.94 -28.08
CA THR A 19 -1.91 16.76 -27.07
C THR A 19 -3.10 16.05 -27.69
N PHE A 20 -3.57 15.00 -27.03
CA PHE A 20 -4.84 14.33 -27.32
C PHE A 20 -5.80 14.62 -26.17
N THR A 21 -6.79 15.47 -26.41
CA THR A 21 -7.92 15.63 -25.49
C THR A 21 -8.90 14.47 -25.72
N VAL A 22 -9.16 13.71 -24.66
CA VAL A 22 -10.05 12.55 -24.73
C VAL A 22 -11.47 13.04 -25.08
N PRO A 23 -12.10 12.49 -26.13
CA PRO A 23 -13.49 12.81 -26.44
C PRO A 23 -14.42 12.16 -25.42
N HIS A 24 -15.57 12.79 -25.19
CA HIS A 24 -16.61 12.26 -24.32
C HIS A 24 -17.96 12.28 -25.04
N VAL A 25 -18.73 11.21 -24.86
CA VAL A 25 -20.14 11.16 -25.29
C VAL A 25 -20.98 10.55 -24.17
N ASP A 26 -22.00 11.28 -23.74
CA ASP A 26 -22.94 10.82 -22.71
C ASP A 26 -23.48 9.42 -23.02
N GLY A 27 -23.42 8.53 -22.01
CA GLY A 27 -23.91 7.16 -22.10
C GLY A 27 -23.09 6.22 -22.99
N LYS A 28 -21.87 6.61 -23.42
CA LYS A 28 -20.95 5.74 -24.16
C LYS A 28 -19.64 5.54 -23.39
N ASP A 29 -19.00 4.40 -23.64
CA ASP A 29 -17.65 4.11 -23.18
C ASP A 29 -16.62 4.94 -23.96
N ASP A 30 -15.81 5.72 -23.24
CA ASP A 30 -14.76 6.59 -23.79
C ASP A 30 -13.42 5.84 -23.95
N SER A 31 -13.28 4.67 -23.30
CA SER A 31 -12.06 3.85 -23.30
C SER A 31 -11.55 3.49 -24.71
N PRO A 32 -12.40 3.10 -25.69
CA PRO A 32 -11.94 2.75 -27.03
C PRO A 32 -11.26 3.91 -27.77
N ALA A 33 -11.71 5.15 -27.53
CA ALA A 33 -11.09 6.33 -28.14
C ALA A 33 -9.68 6.57 -27.60
N VAL A 34 -9.48 6.36 -26.29
CA VAL A 34 -8.14 6.41 -25.66
C VAL A 34 -7.23 5.35 -26.27
N VAL A 35 -7.69 4.09 -26.36
CA VAL A 35 -6.90 2.99 -26.93
C VAL A 35 -6.52 3.27 -28.39
N ALA A 36 -7.45 3.78 -29.20
CA ALA A 36 -7.18 4.13 -30.59
C ALA A 36 -6.13 5.26 -30.72
N ALA A 37 -6.12 6.22 -29.81
CA ALA A 37 -5.16 7.32 -29.82
C ALA A 37 -3.72 6.87 -29.56
N LEU A 38 -3.49 5.76 -28.85
CA LEU A 38 -2.14 5.28 -28.49
C LEU A 38 -1.25 5.02 -29.72
N ALA A 39 -1.84 4.73 -30.89
CA ALA A 39 -1.10 4.59 -32.14
C ALA A 39 -0.33 5.87 -32.54
N ASN A 40 -0.82 7.05 -32.13
CA ASN A 40 -0.27 8.35 -32.52
C ASN A 40 0.26 9.18 -31.34
N TYR A 41 -0.13 8.82 -30.10
CA TYR A 41 0.14 9.55 -28.85
C TYR A 41 0.78 8.65 -27.77
N SER A 42 1.59 7.68 -28.18
CA SER A 42 2.38 6.86 -27.25
C SER A 42 3.77 7.44 -26.95
N SER A 43 4.18 8.52 -27.63
CA SER A 43 5.48 9.14 -27.42
C SER A 43 5.39 10.67 -27.51
N ASP A 44 6.09 11.33 -26.58
CA ASP A 44 6.25 12.78 -26.51
C ASP A 44 4.91 13.54 -26.56
N SER A 45 3.97 13.09 -25.74
CA SER A 45 2.57 13.49 -25.83
C SER A 45 1.89 13.68 -24.48
N LEU A 46 0.88 14.54 -24.45
CA LEU A 46 -0.11 14.66 -23.39
C LEU A 46 -1.42 13.97 -23.81
N ILE A 47 -1.92 13.05 -22.99
CA ILE A 47 -3.30 12.53 -23.06
C ILE A 47 -4.09 13.21 -21.94
N LEU A 48 -5.03 14.08 -22.30
CA LEU A 48 -5.77 14.94 -21.38
C LEU A 48 -7.22 14.49 -21.24
N PHE A 49 -7.60 14.09 -20.03
CA PHE A 49 -8.98 14.04 -19.57
C PHE A 49 -9.31 15.41 -18.99
N GLU A 50 -10.06 16.22 -19.72
CA GLU A 50 -10.24 17.65 -19.45
C GLU A 50 -11.18 17.90 -18.26
N LYS A 51 -10.88 18.95 -17.49
CA LYS A 51 -11.73 19.44 -16.41
C LYS A 51 -13.13 19.78 -16.94
N GLY A 52 -14.17 19.49 -16.16
CA GLY A 52 -15.55 19.74 -16.56
C GLY A 52 -16.26 18.49 -17.09
N ILE A 53 -15.52 17.41 -17.35
CA ILE A 53 -16.05 16.18 -17.94
C ILE A 53 -15.93 15.02 -16.96
N THR A 54 -16.93 14.14 -16.93
CA THR A 54 -16.86 12.84 -16.25
C THR A 54 -16.81 11.74 -17.31
N TYR A 55 -15.62 11.19 -17.54
CA TYR A 55 -15.36 10.20 -18.57
C TYR A 55 -15.82 8.80 -18.16
N ASN A 56 -16.45 8.08 -19.07
CA ASN A 56 -16.91 6.71 -18.86
C ASN A 56 -15.79 5.74 -19.25
N LEU A 57 -15.00 5.27 -18.28
CA LEU A 57 -13.94 4.29 -18.52
C LEU A 57 -14.47 2.88 -18.28
N TRP A 58 -15.39 2.44 -19.16
CA TRP A 58 -16.17 1.23 -18.96
C TRP A 58 -15.49 -0.06 -19.38
N THR A 59 -14.39 0.02 -20.11
CA THR A 59 -13.56 -1.13 -20.44
C THR A 59 -12.10 -0.91 -20.01
N PRO A 60 -11.38 -1.98 -19.63
CA PRO A 60 -9.98 -1.86 -19.21
C PRO A 60 -9.09 -1.23 -20.29
N ILE A 61 -8.25 -0.27 -19.90
CA ILE A 61 -7.32 0.43 -20.80
C ILE A 61 -5.89 -0.05 -20.53
N ASN A 62 -5.26 -0.62 -21.56
CA ASN A 62 -3.83 -0.88 -21.58
C ASN A 62 -3.13 0.18 -22.44
N PHE A 63 -2.45 1.13 -21.80
CA PHE A 63 -1.70 2.21 -22.46
C PHE A 63 -0.45 1.70 -23.20
N GLY A 64 -0.06 0.44 -23.02
CA GLY A 64 1.07 -0.16 -23.71
C GLY A 64 2.41 0.42 -23.24
N SER A 65 3.35 0.59 -24.17
CA SER A 65 4.68 1.14 -23.89
C SER A 65 4.73 2.61 -24.31
N LEU A 66 4.71 3.51 -23.34
CA LEU A 66 4.79 4.95 -23.54
C LEU A 66 6.24 5.46 -23.45
N THR A 67 6.54 6.59 -24.07
CA THR A 67 7.86 7.24 -23.97
C THR A 67 7.73 8.75 -23.85
N ASN A 68 8.18 9.35 -22.74
CA ASN A 68 8.01 10.79 -22.50
C ASN A 68 6.54 11.24 -22.63
N THR A 69 5.64 10.55 -21.95
CA THR A 69 4.19 10.78 -22.08
C THR A 69 3.58 11.18 -20.75
N GLU A 70 2.69 12.16 -20.76
CA GLU A 70 1.84 12.49 -19.61
C GLU A 70 0.39 12.06 -19.86
N ILE A 71 -0.23 11.49 -18.84
CA ILE A 71 -1.66 11.24 -18.78
C ILE A 71 -2.21 12.09 -17.65
N ALA A 72 -3.04 13.06 -18.01
CA ALA A 72 -3.59 14.05 -17.08
C ALA A 72 -5.09 13.82 -16.86
N PHE A 73 -5.47 13.50 -15.63
CA PHE A 73 -6.84 13.43 -15.14
C PHE A 73 -7.24 14.75 -14.48
N GLU A 74 -7.62 15.73 -15.31
CA GLU A 74 -8.19 17.00 -14.85
C GLU A 74 -9.71 16.95 -14.75
N GLY A 75 -10.36 16.07 -15.53
CA GLY A 75 -11.75 15.65 -15.39
C GLY A 75 -11.92 14.45 -14.45
N ASN A 76 -13.16 14.12 -14.12
CA ASN A 76 -13.47 12.88 -13.40
C ASN A 76 -13.51 11.70 -14.37
N ALA A 77 -13.36 10.49 -13.86
CA ALA A 77 -13.56 9.25 -14.61
C ALA A 77 -14.36 8.27 -13.76
N THR A 78 -15.17 7.44 -14.41
CA THR A 78 -16.03 6.47 -13.73
C THR A 78 -15.87 5.09 -14.35
N TYR A 79 -15.78 4.07 -13.50
CA TYR A 79 -15.95 2.68 -13.91
C TYR A 79 -17.45 2.40 -14.16
N PRO A 80 -17.81 1.25 -14.74
CA PRO A 80 -19.18 0.77 -14.76
C PRO A 80 -19.75 0.69 -13.34
N THR A 81 -21.02 1.07 -13.18
CA THR A 81 -21.71 1.06 -11.90
C THR A 81 -22.30 -0.30 -11.53
N ASP A 82 -22.10 -1.33 -12.35
CA ASP A 82 -22.69 -2.66 -12.17
C ASP A 82 -21.60 -3.73 -12.01
N ILE A 83 -21.72 -4.56 -10.97
CA ILE A 83 -20.78 -5.66 -10.66
C ILE A 83 -20.63 -6.60 -11.86
N ALA A 84 -21.74 -7.04 -12.45
CA ALA A 84 -21.71 -8.07 -13.50
C ALA A 84 -20.96 -7.60 -14.75
N THR A 85 -21.09 -6.31 -15.11
CA THR A 85 -20.39 -5.68 -16.22
C THR A 85 -18.88 -5.70 -16.00
N ILE A 86 -18.42 -5.32 -14.80
CA ILE A 86 -17.00 -5.39 -14.43
C ILE A 86 -16.49 -6.84 -14.48
N GLN A 87 -17.22 -7.78 -13.85
CA GLN A 87 -16.81 -9.19 -13.80
C GLN A 87 -16.69 -9.79 -15.20
N ALA A 88 -17.59 -9.42 -16.12
CA ALA A 88 -17.54 -9.84 -17.51
C ALA A 88 -16.28 -9.34 -18.22
N GLU A 89 -15.81 -8.11 -17.95
CA GLU A 89 -14.54 -7.61 -18.46
C GLU A 89 -13.33 -8.32 -17.85
N VAL A 90 -13.33 -8.54 -16.53
CA VAL A 90 -12.23 -9.20 -15.80
C VAL A 90 -12.08 -10.67 -16.21
N ALA A 91 -13.19 -11.35 -16.53
CA ALA A 91 -13.19 -12.74 -16.99
C ALA A 91 -12.61 -12.92 -18.41
N LYS A 92 -12.45 -11.84 -19.19
CA LYS A 92 -11.90 -11.94 -20.55
C LYS A 92 -10.41 -12.32 -20.49
N PRO A 93 -9.94 -13.22 -21.38
CA PRO A 93 -8.50 -13.53 -21.51
C PRO A 93 -7.63 -12.31 -21.85
N THR A 94 -8.23 -11.26 -22.41
CA THR A 94 -7.57 -10.01 -22.78
C THR A 94 -7.45 -9.01 -21.62
N TYR A 95 -8.04 -9.29 -20.45
CA TYR A 95 -7.95 -8.41 -19.29
C TYR A 95 -6.48 -8.21 -18.90
N PRO A 96 -5.96 -6.97 -18.91
CA PRO A 96 -4.53 -6.73 -18.76
C PRO A 96 -4.06 -6.79 -17.29
N LYS A 97 -4.82 -7.46 -16.41
CA LYS A 97 -4.67 -7.57 -14.94
C LYS A 97 -5.06 -6.33 -14.14
N TYR A 98 -5.09 -5.15 -14.74
CA TYR A 98 -5.46 -3.88 -14.11
C TYR A 98 -6.51 -3.17 -14.96
N TRP A 99 -7.39 -2.38 -14.34
CA TRP A 99 -8.37 -1.59 -15.08
C TRP A 99 -7.70 -0.50 -15.91
N LEU A 100 -6.70 0.17 -15.34
CA LEU A 100 -5.81 1.09 -16.05
C LEU A 100 -4.38 0.59 -15.94
N LYS A 101 -3.76 0.21 -17.07
CA LYS A 101 -2.39 -0.28 -17.11
C LYS A 101 -1.49 0.65 -17.91
N PHE A 102 -0.49 1.19 -17.24
CA PHE A 102 0.55 2.05 -17.80
C PHE A 102 1.87 1.31 -17.86
N GLY A 103 2.58 1.45 -18.98
CA GLY A 103 3.92 0.91 -19.19
C GLY A 103 4.80 1.87 -19.97
N GLY A 104 6.10 1.59 -20.00
CA GLY A 104 7.08 2.36 -20.79
C GLY A 104 8.10 3.13 -19.96
N THR A 105 8.62 4.23 -20.51
CA THR A 105 9.75 4.99 -19.95
C THR A 105 9.42 6.48 -19.88
N ASN A 106 9.79 7.14 -18.77
CA ASN A 106 9.53 8.56 -18.55
C ASN A 106 8.04 8.90 -18.71
N VAL A 107 7.21 8.31 -17.85
CA VAL A 107 5.74 8.46 -17.89
C VAL A 107 5.27 9.26 -16.69
N THR A 108 4.41 10.25 -16.90
CA THR A 108 3.75 10.99 -15.82
C THR A 108 2.26 10.64 -15.80
N LEU A 109 1.76 10.22 -14.65
CA LEU A 109 0.34 10.14 -14.34
C LEU A 109 0.02 11.29 -13.39
N ARG A 110 -0.78 12.25 -13.85
CA ARG A 110 -1.08 13.48 -13.11
C ARG A 110 -2.58 13.64 -12.91
N GLY A 111 -3.02 13.98 -11.71
CA GLY A 111 -4.37 14.43 -11.42
C GLY A 111 -4.45 15.94 -11.24
N THR A 112 -5.32 16.40 -10.35
CA THR A 112 -5.47 17.82 -10.01
C THR A 112 -5.70 17.99 -8.52
N THR A 113 -5.22 19.12 -7.99
CA THR A 113 -5.43 19.52 -6.59
C THR A 113 -6.82 20.09 -6.33
N ASP A 114 -7.60 20.36 -7.38
CA ASP A 114 -8.99 20.79 -7.27
C ASP A 114 -9.82 19.69 -6.57
N PRO A 115 -10.52 19.98 -5.45
CA PRO A 115 -11.25 18.97 -4.71
C PRO A 115 -12.42 18.35 -5.50
N ASN A 116 -12.98 19.05 -6.49
CA ASN A 116 -14.17 18.62 -7.23
C ASN A 116 -13.87 17.78 -8.49
N TRP A 117 -12.61 17.70 -8.91
CA TRP A 117 -12.22 17.19 -10.24
C TRP A 117 -11.02 16.25 -10.20
N GLY A 118 -10.82 15.38 -11.20
CA GLY A 118 -9.69 14.43 -11.19
C GLY A 118 -9.93 13.19 -10.32
N TRP A 119 -11.18 12.90 -9.95
CA TRP A 119 -11.55 11.67 -9.26
C TRP A 119 -11.74 10.55 -10.28
N ILE A 120 -11.07 9.42 -10.04
CA ILE A 120 -11.41 8.14 -10.68
C ILE A 120 -12.30 7.39 -9.70
N ASP A 121 -13.56 7.16 -10.05
CA ASP A 121 -14.54 6.45 -9.23
C ASP A 121 -14.65 4.98 -9.66
N GLY A 122 -14.31 4.08 -8.73
CA GLY A 122 -14.39 2.64 -8.93
C GLY A 122 -15.77 2.04 -8.66
N HIS A 123 -16.70 2.76 -8.01
CA HIS A 123 -17.98 2.24 -7.54
C HIS A 123 -17.86 1.01 -6.62
N GLY A 124 -16.87 1.00 -5.75
CA GLY A 124 -16.57 -0.11 -4.83
C GLY A 124 -17.66 -0.41 -3.80
N GLN A 125 -18.53 0.55 -3.46
CA GLN A 125 -19.53 0.40 -2.39
C GLN A 125 -20.40 -0.86 -2.55
N GLN A 126 -20.96 -1.07 -3.74
CA GLN A 126 -21.82 -2.21 -4.03
C GLN A 126 -21.11 -3.56 -3.84
N TRP A 127 -19.79 -3.60 -4.07
CA TRP A 127 -18.99 -4.81 -3.89
C TRP A 127 -18.80 -5.13 -2.42
N TRP A 128 -18.55 -4.09 -1.62
CA TRP A 128 -18.38 -4.22 -0.18
C TRP A 128 -19.70 -4.61 0.49
N ASP A 129 -20.81 -3.99 0.08
CA ASP A 129 -22.15 -4.31 0.57
C ASP A 129 -22.54 -5.77 0.27
N ALA A 130 -22.20 -6.25 -0.93
CA ALA A 130 -22.45 -7.62 -1.34
C ALA A 130 -21.43 -8.63 -0.81
N ILE A 131 -20.32 -8.16 -0.22
CA ILE A 131 -19.13 -8.97 0.12
C ILE A 131 -18.66 -9.80 -1.10
N GLU A 132 -18.79 -9.23 -2.30
CA GLU A 132 -18.44 -9.91 -3.55
C GLU A 132 -16.92 -9.86 -3.76
N GLN A 133 -16.29 -11.04 -3.79
CA GLN A 133 -14.84 -11.17 -3.92
C GLN A 133 -14.38 -11.72 -5.27
N THR A 134 -15.31 -12.20 -6.10
CA THR A 134 -15.04 -12.87 -7.38
C THR A 134 -14.77 -11.86 -8.49
N ASN A 135 -13.70 -12.07 -9.25
CA ASN A 135 -13.37 -11.28 -10.45
C ASN A 135 -13.36 -9.76 -10.20
N ARG A 136 -12.86 -9.33 -9.04
CA ARG A 136 -12.64 -7.92 -8.74
C ARG A 136 -11.48 -7.37 -9.59
N PRO A 137 -11.64 -6.20 -10.24
CA PRO A 137 -10.57 -5.59 -10.99
C PRO A 137 -9.57 -4.97 -10.03
N LYS A 138 -8.28 -5.11 -10.35
CA LYS A 138 -7.25 -4.27 -9.75
C LYS A 138 -7.31 -2.90 -10.40
N GLY A 139 -7.10 -1.83 -9.64
CA GLY A 139 -7.21 -0.46 -10.14
C GLY A 139 -6.14 -0.09 -11.17
N ILE A 140 -5.10 0.60 -10.73
CA ILE A 140 -4.07 1.22 -11.57
C ILE A 140 -2.76 0.44 -11.46
N GLY A 141 -2.34 -0.18 -12.57
CA GLY A 141 -1.00 -0.75 -12.71
C GLY A 141 -0.06 0.25 -13.37
N PHE A 142 0.93 0.75 -12.65
CA PHE A 142 1.92 1.71 -13.16
C PHE A 142 3.31 1.08 -13.22
N ILE A 143 3.61 0.45 -14.36
CA ILE A 143 4.75 -0.46 -14.54
C ILE A 143 5.73 0.17 -15.53
N VAL A 144 6.45 1.19 -15.06
CA VAL A 144 7.29 2.05 -15.91
C VAL A 144 8.74 2.11 -15.40
N SER A 145 9.64 2.62 -16.24
CA SER A 145 11.00 3.00 -15.87
C SER A 145 11.17 4.51 -15.95
N GLY A 146 11.37 5.18 -14.81
CA GLY A 146 11.30 6.64 -14.72
C GLY A 146 9.84 7.08 -14.82
N GLY A 147 9.22 7.40 -13.69
CA GLY A 147 7.85 7.87 -13.72
C GLY A 147 7.42 8.67 -12.51
N VAL A 148 6.37 9.45 -12.69
CA VAL A 148 5.78 10.28 -11.66
C VAL A 148 4.29 9.96 -11.55
N ILE A 149 3.80 9.78 -10.34
CA ILE A 149 2.38 9.74 -10.03
C ILE A 149 2.09 10.90 -9.07
N LYS A 150 1.33 11.90 -9.50
CA LYS A 150 1.05 13.05 -8.64
C LYS A 150 -0.39 13.52 -8.72
N ASP A 151 -0.88 14.02 -7.59
CA ASP A 151 -2.20 14.65 -7.47
C ASP A 151 -3.37 13.73 -7.88
N MET A 152 -3.15 12.41 -7.96
CA MET A 152 -4.17 11.45 -8.35
C MET A 152 -5.17 11.23 -7.22
N LYS A 153 -6.43 11.00 -7.58
CA LYS A 153 -7.49 10.71 -6.61
C LYS A 153 -8.30 9.50 -7.04
N HIS A 154 -8.36 8.48 -6.20
CA HIS A 154 -9.12 7.26 -6.44
C HIS A 154 -10.22 7.14 -5.38
N TRP A 155 -11.47 7.23 -5.83
CA TRP A 155 -12.67 7.11 -5.01
C TRP A 155 -13.21 5.69 -5.11
N GLN A 156 -13.54 5.11 -3.96
CA GLN A 156 -14.13 3.78 -3.80
C GLN A 156 -13.53 2.72 -4.76
N PRO A 157 -12.21 2.48 -4.71
CA PRO A 157 -11.61 1.43 -5.52
C PRO A 157 -12.23 0.06 -5.16
N ILE A 158 -12.57 -0.75 -6.16
CA ILE A 158 -13.22 -2.07 -5.94
C ILE A 158 -12.28 -3.04 -5.19
N SER A 159 -10.97 -2.95 -5.47
CA SER A 159 -9.91 -3.66 -4.77
C SER A 159 -8.68 -2.74 -4.65
N SER A 160 -7.46 -3.26 -4.65
CA SER A 160 -6.24 -2.47 -4.48
C SER A 160 -6.11 -1.36 -5.54
N SER A 161 -5.64 -0.20 -5.10
CA SER A 161 -5.62 1.05 -5.87
C SER A 161 -4.44 1.15 -6.83
N PHE A 162 -3.19 1.25 -6.34
CA PHE A 162 -2.00 1.40 -7.18
C PHE A 162 -1.05 0.20 -7.08
N PHE A 163 -0.53 -0.26 -8.22
CA PHE A 163 0.48 -1.31 -8.31
C PHE A 163 1.73 -0.83 -9.03
N LEU A 164 2.87 -0.91 -8.34
CA LEU A 164 4.19 -0.51 -8.80
C LEU A 164 5.13 -1.71 -8.98
N THR A 165 4.63 -2.95 -8.88
CA THR A 165 5.44 -4.16 -9.05
C THR A 165 6.06 -4.23 -10.43
N GLY A 166 7.39 -4.37 -10.48
CA GLY A 166 8.18 -4.34 -11.71
C GLY A 166 8.58 -2.95 -12.21
N SER A 167 8.12 -1.88 -11.57
CA SER A 167 8.54 -0.51 -11.92
C SER A 167 9.95 -0.17 -11.40
N LYS A 168 10.57 0.85 -12.01
CA LYS A 168 11.89 1.36 -11.63
C LYS A 168 11.89 2.88 -11.61
N ASN A 169 12.50 3.49 -10.60
CA ASN A 169 12.67 4.95 -10.48
C ASN A 169 11.31 5.68 -10.56
N VAL A 170 10.42 5.40 -9.62
CA VAL A 170 9.08 6.01 -9.55
C VAL A 170 8.97 6.92 -8.34
N HIS A 171 8.42 8.11 -8.54
CA HIS A 171 8.06 9.06 -7.47
C HIS A 171 6.55 9.26 -7.45
N ALA A 172 5.89 8.83 -6.38
CA ALA A 172 4.45 8.97 -6.18
C ALA A 172 4.18 9.93 -5.02
N PHE A 173 3.51 11.05 -5.26
CA PHE A 173 3.24 12.03 -4.19
C PHE A 173 1.92 12.80 -4.32
N ASN A 174 1.42 13.29 -3.17
CA ASN A 174 0.18 14.07 -3.09
C ASN A 174 -1.05 13.36 -3.66
N ASN A 175 -1.10 12.03 -3.57
CA ASN A 175 -2.24 11.24 -4.04
C ASN A 175 -3.24 11.02 -2.91
N ARG A 176 -4.51 10.82 -3.28
CA ARG A 176 -5.61 10.48 -2.36
C ARG A 176 -6.26 9.17 -2.76
N ILE A 177 -6.37 8.24 -1.81
CA ILE A 177 -7.07 6.97 -1.99
C ILE A 177 -8.15 6.93 -0.91
N HIS A 178 -9.41 6.84 -1.34
CA HIS A 178 -10.56 6.91 -0.45
C HIS A 178 -11.45 5.68 -0.70
N ALA A 179 -11.11 4.56 -0.09
CA ALA A 179 -12.00 3.41 0.05
C ALA A 179 -12.76 3.53 1.39
N VAL A 180 -13.68 4.50 1.44
CA VAL A 180 -14.50 4.77 2.63
C VAL A 180 -15.95 4.38 2.33
N SER A 181 -16.48 3.50 3.16
CA SER A 181 -17.84 2.97 3.03
C SER A 181 -18.88 3.95 3.56
N THR A 182 -20.02 4.04 2.86
CA THR A 182 -21.18 4.85 3.26
C THR A 182 -22.25 4.04 4.01
N THR A 183 -22.10 2.72 4.10
CA THR A 183 -23.07 1.76 4.68
C THR A 183 -22.49 0.93 5.83
N GLN A 184 -21.27 1.24 6.28
CA GLN A 184 -20.46 0.45 7.23
C GLN A 184 -19.91 -0.88 6.68
N ALA A 185 -20.22 -1.27 5.44
CA ALA A 185 -19.60 -2.43 4.82
C ALA A 185 -18.07 -2.27 4.72
N PHE A 186 -17.31 -3.34 4.99
CA PHE A 186 -15.85 -3.27 5.00
C PHE A 186 -15.25 -3.26 3.59
N PRO A 187 -14.34 -2.34 3.26
CA PRO A 187 -13.73 -2.25 1.93
C PRO A 187 -12.57 -3.26 1.77
N PHE A 188 -12.92 -4.54 1.62
CA PHE A 188 -11.98 -5.66 1.54
C PHE A 188 -10.89 -5.46 0.47
N ASN A 189 -9.62 -5.71 0.81
CA ASN A 189 -8.48 -5.74 -0.12
C ASN A 189 -8.31 -4.48 -0.97
N THR A 190 -8.59 -3.31 -0.37
CA THR A 190 -8.44 -2.01 -1.01
C THR A 190 -7.07 -1.39 -0.74
N ASP A 191 -5.99 -2.18 -0.87
CA ASP A 191 -4.61 -1.75 -0.61
C ASP A 191 -4.29 -0.43 -1.31
N GLY A 192 -3.59 0.47 -0.62
CA GLY A 192 -3.19 1.77 -1.18
C GLY A 192 -2.17 1.59 -2.32
N PHE A 193 -0.99 1.09 -1.95
CA PHE A 193 0.12 0.82 -2.89
C PHE A 193 0.64 -0.62 -2.76
N GLY A 194 0.64 -1.38 -3.85
CA GLY A 194 1.44 -2.61 -3.98
C GLY A 194 2.82 -2.30 -4.57
N ALA A 195 3.90 -2.56 -3.84
CA ALA A 195 5.26 -2.15 -4.21
C ALA A 195 6.23 -3.34 -4.28
N GLY A 196 6.48 -3.83 -5.50
CA GLY A 196 7.51 -4.85 -5.81
C GLY A 196 8.46 -4.39 -6.91
N GLY A 197 8.92 -3.13 -6.84
CA GLY A 197 9.78 -2.47 -7.83
C GLY A 197 11.08 -1.96 -7.22
N THR A 198 11.89 -1.23 -7.98
CA THR A 198 13.19 -0.71 -7.51
C THR A 198 13.24 0.81 -7.54
N ASN A 199 13.82 1.44 -6.52
CA ASN A 199 13.91 2.91 -6.40
C ASN A 199 12.52 3.55 -6.45
N LEU A 200 11.70 3.28 -5.43
CA LEU A 200 10.37 3.83 -5.30
C LEU A 200 10.34 4.85 -4.16
N LEU A 201 9.96 6.08 -4.45
CA LEU A 201 9.68 7.10 -3.44
C LEU A 201 8.18 7.37 -3.42
N ILE A 202 7.54 7.13 -2.28
CA ILE A 202 6.09 7.29 -2.11
C ILE A 202 5.86 8.20 -0.90
N GLU A 203 5.40 9.42 -1.13
CA GLU A 203 5.34 10.43 -0.06
C GLU A 203 4.16 11.39 -0.09
N ASN A 204 3.79 11.92 1.08
CA ASN A 204 2.74 12.94 1.20
C ASN A 204 1.38 12.48 0.65
N ASN A 205 1.05 11.19 0.75
CA ASN A 205 -0.23 10.64 0.31
C ASN A 205 -1.22 10.53 1.48
N HIS A 206 -2.51 10.64 1.16
CA HIS A 206 -3.61 10.35 2.08
C HIS A 206 -4.31 9.07 1.63
N ILE A 207 -4.24 8.03 2.46
CA ILE A 207 -4.72 6.69 2.14
C ILE A 207 -5.72 6.29 3.23
N ALA A 208 -7.00 6.40 2.93
CA ALA A 208 -8.09 5.88 3.75
C ALA A 208 -8.65 4.63 3.06
N ASN A 209 -8.46 3.45 3.65
CA ASN A 209 -8.81 2.19 3.03
C ASN A 209 -9.16 1.08 4.03
N GLY A 210 -9.36 -0.15 3.54
CA GLY A 210 -9.65 -1.34 4.35
C GLY A 210 -8.62 -2.46 4.17
N ASP A 211 -7.40 -2.16 3.74
CA ASP A 211 -6.30 -3.13 3.75
C ASP A 211 -4.96 -2.41 3.87
N ASP A 212 -3.85 -3.02 3.47
CA ASP A 212 -2.51 -2.45 3.56
C ASP A 212 -2.44 -1.02 3.00
N CYS A 213 -1.94 -0.08 3.80
CA CYS A 213 -1.62 1.26 3.30
C CYS A 213 -0.56 1.17 2.18
N ILE A 214 0.40 0.28 2.40
CA ILE A 214 1.36 -0.19 1.41
C ILE A 214 1.72 -1.65 1.69
N ALA A 215 1.76 -2.47 0.64
CA ALA A 215 2.20 -3.86 0.67
C ALA A 215 3.49 -4.03 -0.15
N ILE A 216 4.62 -4.28 0.52
CA ILE A 216 5.90 -4.55 -0.14
C ILE A 216 5.95 -6.01 -0.59
N GLY A 217 6.04 -6.22 -1.90
CA GLY A 217 6.14 -7.54 -2.52
C GLY A 217 7.56 -7.94 -2.89
N SER A 218 7.75 -9.21 -3.21
CA SER A 218 9.02 -9.74 -3.73
C SER A 218 9.51 -8.93 -4.95
N GLY A 219 10.83 -8.71 -5.02
CA GLY A 219 11.48 -7.86 -6.03
C GLY A 219 11.65 -6.40 -5.58
N ALA A 220 11.09 -6.00 -4.44
CA ALA A 220 11.27 -4.67 -3.90
C ALA A 220 12.73 -4.40 -3.48
N ASN A 221 13.31 -3.31 -3.99
CA ASN A 221 14.65 -2.86 -3.59
C ASN A 221 14.71 -1.32 -3.55
N ASN A 222 15.13 -0.74 -2.44
CA ASN A 222 15.21 0.71 -2.26
C ASN A 222 13.82 1.37 -2.41
N VAL A 223 12.97 1.15 -1.40
CA VAL A 223 11.64 1.76 -1.30
C VAL A 223 11.62 2.70 -0.10
N HIS A 224 11.27 3.96 -0.32
CA HIS A 224 11.08 4.96 0.73
C HIS A 224 9.62 5.40 0.77
N PHE A 225 8.92 5.04 1.83
CA PHE A 225 7.53 5.41 2.07
C PHE A 225 7.47 6.39 3.23
N ARG A 226 7.26 7.68 2.95
CA ARG A 226 7.38 8.73 3.98
C ARG A 226 6.33 9.82 4.00
N ASN A 227 6.10 10.41 5.17
CA ASN A 227 5.17 11.54 5.35
C ASN A 227 3.75 11.22 4.85
N ASN A 228 3.32 9.96 4.91
CA ASN A 228 1.98 9.55 4.50
C ASN A 228 1.05 9.49 5.71
N TYR A 229 -0.23 9.67 5.44
CA TYR A 229 -1.30 9.47 6.41
C TYR A 229 -2.15 8.27 5.97
N CYS A 230 -2.22 7.26 6.83
CA CYS A 230 -2.92 6.00 6.59
C CYS A 230 -4.07 5.85 7.61
N GLU A 231 -5.31 5.64 7.15
CA GLU A 231 -6.50 5.50 8.01
C GLU A 231 -7.36 4.27 7.67
N GLY A 232 -7.74 3.48 8.69
CA GLY A 232 -8.75 2.41 8.57
C GLY A 232 -8.28 1.02 8.11
N GLY A 233 -7.06 0.89 7.58
CA GLY A 233 -6.57 -0.32 6.91
C GLY A 233 -5.69 -1.25 7.75
N HIS A 234 -4.78 -2.00 7.10
CA HIS A 234 -3.94 -3.04 7.73
C HIS A 234 -2.44 -2.70 7.86
N GLY A 235 -2.09 -1.42 7.78
CA GLY A 235 -0.77 -0.92 8.14
C GLY A 235 0.25 -0.83 7.00
N MET A 236 1.50 -0.55 7.38
CA MET A 236 2.65 -0.58 6.49
C MET A 236 3.26 -1.98 6.49
N SER A 237 2.97 -2.76 5.46
CA SER A 237 3.27 -4.19 5.43
C SER A 237 4.44 -4.52 4.51
N VAL A 238 5.39 -5.29 5.04
CA VAL A 238 6.30 -6.10 4.22
C VAL A 238 5.74 -7.51 4.07
N GLY A 239 5.48 -7.92 2.83
CA GLY A 239 4.91 -9.20 2.47
C GLY A 239 3.46 -9.14 2.01
N SER A 240 2.78 -10.28 1.86
CA SER A 240 3.24 -11.61 2.28
C SER A 240 4.39 -12.16 1.43
N LEU A 241 5.46 -12.64 2.06
CA LEU A 241 6.65 -13.17 1.38
C LEU A 241 6.70 -14.70 1.38
N GLY A 242 7.09 -15.29 0.26
CA GLY A 242 7.42 -16.71 0.17
C GLY A 242 6.21 -17.66 0.07
N LYS A 243 5.08 -17.18 -0.48
CA LYS A 243 3.89 -18.01 -0.71
C LYS A 243 4.25 -19.31 -1.42
N ASP A 244 3.65 -20.42 -0.98
CA ASP A 244 3.84 -21.76 -1.55
C ASP A 244 5.32 -22.21 -1.61
N GLY A 245 6.14 -21.74 -0.66
CA GLY A 245 7.58 -22.04 -0.60
C GLY A 245 8.44 -21.30 -1.62
N SER A 246 7.86 -20.32 -2.34
CA SER A 246 8.60 -19.49 -3.30
C SER A 246 9.72 -18.71 -2.61
N VAL A 247 10.79 -18.44 -3.36
CA VAL A 247 11.88 -17.58 -2.91
C VAL A 247 11.46 -16.13 -3.09
N ALA A 248 11.28 -15.42 -1.98
CA ALA A 248 10.98 -13.99 -1.98
C ALA A 248 12.21 -13.18 -1.57
N SER A 249 12.44 -12.05 -2.23
CA SER A 249 13.54 -11.14 -1.88
C SER A 249 13.05 -9.71 -1.79
N VAL A 250 13.29 -9.07 -0.65
CA VAL A 250 13.06 -7.64 -0.45
C VAL A 250 14.25 -7.04 0.29
N GLN A 251 14.67 -5.84 -0.10
CA GLN A 251 15.78 -5.19 0.56
C GLN A 251 15.73 -3.66 0.54
N ASN A 252 16.34 -3.02 1.54
CA ASN A 252 16.47 -1.57 1.64
C ASN A 252 15.10 -0.89 1.62
N ILE A 253 14.27 -1.18 2.63
CA ILE A 253 12.93 -0.63 2.76
C ILE A 253 12.92 0.33 3.94
N LEU A 254 12.51 1.57 3.71
CA LEU A 254 12.43 2.61 4.73
C LEU A 254 11.01 3.17 4.77
N PHE A 255 10.32 2.96 5.89
CA PHE A 255 9.10 3.64 6.25
C PHE A 255 9.45 4.75 7.25
N GLU A 256 9.10 6.00 6.96
CA GLU A 256 9.55 7.14 7.76
C GLU A 256 8.50 8.24 7.93
N ASN A 257 8.32 8.77 9.14
CA ASN A 257 7.43 9.91 9.41
C ASN A 257 5.97 9.68 8.98
N ASN A 258 5.44 8.47 9.14
CA ASN A 258 4.05 8.16 8.75
C ASN A 258 3.12 8.23 9.96
N VAL A 259 1.87 8.65 9.70
CA VAL A 259 0.78 8.63 10.68
C VAL A 259 -0.15 7.47 10.36
N MET A 260 -0.38 6.61 11.35
CA MET A 260 -1.20 5.40 11.25
C MET A 260 -2.38 5.54 12.20
N LYS A 261 -3.57 5.81 11.66
CA LYS A 261 -4.79 6.03 12.45
C LYS A 261 -5.81 4.93 12.21
N ASN A 262 -6.37 4.36 13.27
CA ASN A 262 -7.37 3.30 13.19
C ASN A 262 -6.95 2.18 12.22
N GLN A 263 -5.65 1.89 12.17
CA GLN A 263 -5.11 0.80 11.37
C GLN A 263 -5.01 -0.43 12.25
N LEU A 264 -5.28 -1.61 11.71
CA LEU A 264 -5.11 -2.87 12.44
C LEU A 264 -3.65 -3.06 12.89
N TYR A 265 -2.70 -2.69 12.03
CA TYR A 265 -1.26 -2.74 12.31
C TYR A 265 -0.58 -1.40 12.08
N GLY A 266 0.42 -1.06 12.88
CA GLY A 266 1.30 0.09 12.63
C GLY A 266 2.37 -0.30 11.62
N ALA A 267 3.33 -1.09 12.09
CA ALA A 267 4.35 -1.74 11.28
C ALA A 267 4.08 -3.25 11.21
N ARG A 268 4.06 -3.82 10.01
CA ARG A 268 3.80 -5.25 9.80
C ARG A 268 4.86 -5.91 8.93
N PHE A 269 5.34 -7.06 9.35
CA PHE A 269 6.04 -8.02 8.51
C PHE A 269 5.27 -9.34 8.51
N LYS A 270 5.05 -9.91 7.32
CA LYS A 270 4.37 -11.19 7.13
C LYS A 270 5.11 -12.05 6.09
N SER A 271 5.62 -13.20 6.50
CA SER A 271 6.07 -14.24 5.57
C SER A 271 5.29 -15.52 5.79
N TRP A 272 5.08 -16.27 4.71
CA TRP A 272 4.32 -17.52 4.74
C TRP A 272 5.03 -18.58 5.58
N LYS A 273 4.24 -19.36 6.32
CA LYS A 273 4.71 -20.59 6.96
C LYS A 273 5.29 -21.51 5.89
N GLY A 274 6.56 -21.90 6.04
CA GLY A 274 7.25 -22.71 5.04
C GLY A 274 7.80 -21.92 3.84
N GLY A 275 7.74 -20.59 3.88
CA GLY A 275 8.24 -19.70 2.83
C GLY A 275 9.77 -19.70 2.73
N ASN A 276 10.31 -18.98 1.74
CA ASN A 276 11.76 -18.95 1.51
C ASN A 276 12.25 -17.56 1.07
N GLY A 277 13.57 -17.37 1.07
CA GLY A 277 14.26 -16.18 0.62
C GLY A 277 14.70 -15.25 1.76
N LEU A 278 14.84 -13.96 1.47
CA LEU A 278 15.51 -13.00 2.33
C LEU A 278 14.81 -11.64 2.34
N ALA A 279 14.57 -11.12 3.53
CA ALA A 279 14.12 -9.76 3.79
C ALA A 279 15.22 -9.02 4.56
N ARG A 280 15.83 -8.00 3.94
CA ARG A 280 17.05 -7.38 4.49
C ARG A 280 17.00 -5.87 4.56
N ASN A 281 17.55 -5.29 5.62
CA ASN A 281 17.64 -3.84 5.81
C ASN A 281 16.27 -3.17 5.70
N LEU A 282 15.41 -3.49 6.65
CA LEU A 282 14.06 -2.96 6.78
C LEU A 282 14.02 -2.01 7.96
N THR A 283 13.48 -0.80 7.77
CA THR A 283 13.38 0.20 8.84
C THR A 283 12.00 0.82 8.85
N TRP A 284 11.38 0.86 10.02
CA TRP A 284 10.25 1.73 10.32
C TRP A 284 10.71 2.75 11.35
N ARG A 285 10.62 4.04 11.02
CA ARG A 285 11.13 5.12 11.87
C ARG A 285 10.18 6.30 11.97
N ASN A 286 10.09 6.90 13.16
CA ASN A 286 9.26 8.09 13.42
C ASN A 286 7.80 7.83 13.05
N ILE A 287 7.19 6.83 13.67
CA ILE A 287 5.82 6.42 13.38
C ILE A 287 4.89 6.94 14.47
N VAL A 288 3.83 7.63 14.07
CA VAL A 288 2.77 8.09 14.98
C VAL A 288 1.58 7.17 14.83
N LEU A 289 1.10 6.63 15.94
CA LEU A 289 -0.02 5.70 16.02
C LEU A 289 -1.21 6.38 16.69
N GLU A 290 -2.40 6.19 16.14
CA GLU A 290 -3.66 6.60 16.76
C GLU A 290 -4.63 5.43 16.70
N ASN A 291 -4.91 4.82 17.85
CA ASN A 291 -5.82 3.70 18.02
C ASN A 291 -5.46 2.49 17.15
N VAL A 292 -4.19 2.06 17.23
CA VAL A 292 -3.68 0.91 16.46
C VAL A 292 -3.57 -0.32 17.37
N PRO A 293 -4.33 -1.41 17.15
CA PRO A 293 -4.30 -2.58 18.03
C PRO A 293 -2.96 -3.31 18.08
N PHE A 294 -2.28 -3.40 16.93
CA PHE A 294 -0.99 -4.08 16.81
C PHE A 294 0.09 -3.11 16.31
N PRO A 295 0.72 -2.32 17.21
CA PRO A 295 1.72 -1.32 16.82
C PRO A 295 2.88 -1.87 15.99
N ILE A 296 3.52 -2.96 16.45
CA ILE A 296 4.60 -3.66 15.75
C ILE A 296 4.27 -5.15 15.74
N TYR A 297 4.11 -5.72 14.54
CA TYR A 297 3.75 -7.12 14.34
C TYR A 297 4.63 -7.79 13.30
N VAL A 298 5.36 -8.82 13.70
CA VAL A 298 6.25 -9.60 12.82
C VAL A 298 5.84 -11.06 12.92
N THR A 299 5.39 -11.64 11.81
CA THR A 299 5.07 -13.08 11.74
C THR A 299 5.78 -13.76 10.58
N GLN A 300 6.30 -14.95 10.84
CA GLN A 300 6.73 -15.91 9.82
C GLN A 300 5.76 -17.09 9.66
N ASN A 301 4.65 -17.08 10.39
CA ASN A 301 3.63 -18.12 10.41
C ASN A 301 2.38 -17.68 9.62
N TYR A 302 2.52 -16.79 8.64
CA TYR A 302 1.40 -16.32 7.83
C TYR A 302 0.85 -17.45 6.94
N TRP A 303 -0.46 -17.48 6.75
CA TRP A 303 -1.14 -18.38 5.82
C TRP A 303 -2.47 -17.75 5.38
N ASN A 304 -3.17 -18.30 4.39
CA ASN A 304 -4.49 -17.78 4.01
C ASN A 304 -5.55 -18.30 4.97
N GLN A 305 -6.00 -17.46 5.91
CA GLN A 305 -6.96 -17.83 6.96
C GLN A 305 -8.35 -18.26 6.45
N GLU A 306 -8.65 -18.07 5.17
CA GLU A 306 -9.87 -18.60 4.52
C GLU A 306 -9.77 -20.09 4.16
N LEU A 307 -8.58 -20.71 4.29
CA LEU A 307 -8.34 -22.12 3.98
C LEU A 307 -8.13 -22.92 5.28
N ASP A 308 -7.74 -24.19 5.16
CA ASP A 308 -7.21 -24.93 6.31
C ASP A 308 -5.75 -24.51 6.58
N PRO A 309 -5.33 -24.46 7.87
CA PRO A 309 -3.95 -24.21 8.21
C PRO A 309 -3.02 -25.21 7.49
N PRO A 310 -1.91 -24.77 6.89
CA PRO A 310 -1.00 -25.67 6.21
C PRO A 310 -0.48 -26.75 7.18
N THR A 311 -0.80 -28.00 6.86
CA THR A 311 -0.52 -29.20 7.67
C THR A 311 0.92 -29.69 7.54
N THR A 312 1.60 -29.33 6.45
CA THR A 312 3.03 -29.60 6.22
C THR A 312 3.82 -28.31 6.33
N GLY A 313 4.53 -28.13 7.45
CA GLY A 313 5.55 -27.08 7.56
C GLY A 313 6.80 -27.50 6.79
N SER A 314 7.15 -26.77 5.73
CA SER A 314 8.54 -26.77 5.27
C SER A 314 9.41 -26.21 6.41
N PRO A 315 10.59 -26.77 6.71
CA PRO A 315 11.51 -26.18 7.70
C PRO A 315 12.08 -24.84 7.23
N ASN A 316 11.92 -24.52 5.94
CA ASN A 316 12.38 -23.26 5.38
C ASN A 316 11.44 -22.13 5.78
N ASN A 317 12.03 -20.98 6.08
CA ASN A 317 11.31 -19.73 6.33
C ASN A 317 12.07 -18.58 5.66
N THR A 318 11.36 -17.51 5.29
CA THR A 318 12.00 -16.30 4.79
C THR A 318 12.89 -15.71 5.89
N HIS A 319 14.18 -15.57 5.62
CA HIS A 319 15.15 -15.04 6.58
C HIS A 319 15.02 -13.53 6.70
N ILE A 320 15.27 -13.01 7.89
CA ILE A 320 15.24 -11.57 8.21
C ILE A 320 16.64 -11.15 8.64
N GLU A 321 17.22 -10.17 7.93
CA GLU A 321 18.55 -9.62 8.24
C GLU A 321 18.51 -8.10 8.35
N GLY A 322 18.66 -7.56 9.56
CA GLY A 322 18.62 -6.11 9.77
C GLY A 322 17.20 -5.57 9.66
N MET A 323 16.50 -5.56 10.79
CA MET A 323 15.18 -4.98 10.94
C MET A 323 15.19 -3.99 12.10
N LEU A 324 14.85 -2.73 11.83
CA LEU A 324 14.85 -1.66 12.82
C LEU A 324 13.45 -1.06 12.96
N PHE A 325 12.97 -0.98 14.20
CA PHE A 325 11.82 -0.18 14.58
C PHE A 325 12.30 0.92 15.51
N GLU A 326 12.09 2.18 15.14
CA GLU A 326 12.66 3.31 15.87
C GLU A 326 11.67 4.45 16.04
N ASN A 327 11.58 4.98 17.27
CA ASN A 327 10.80 6.20 17.56
C ASN A 327 9.32 6.05 17.18
N PHE A 328 8.63 5.14 17.86
CA PHE A 328 7.18 4.99 17.76
C PHE A 328 6.50 5.71 18.92
N SER A 329 5.38 6.37 18.64
CA SER A 329 4.62 7.11 19.66
C SER A 329 3.12 7.09 19.36
N GLY A 330 2.31 7.40 20.38
CA GLY A 330 0.86 7.52 20.25
C GLY A 330 0.11 6.38 20.94
N THR A 331 -1.07 6.03 20.45
CA THR A 331 -1.99 5.14 21.18
C THR A 331 -2.13 3.74 20.56
N GLN A 332 -2.03 2.72 21.40
CA GLN A 332 -2.47 1.36 21.08
C GLN A 332 -3.95 1.20 21.46
N LEU A 333 -4.77 0.75 20.51
CA LEU A 333 -6.15 0.38 20.82
C LEU A 333 -6.17 -0.97 21.53
N ASP A 334 -6.54 -0.97 22.78
CA ASP A 334 -6.34 -2.06 23.72
C ASP A 334 -7.65 -2.68 24.24
N THR A 335 -8.75 -2.33 23.58
CA THR A 335 -10.04 -3.00 23.63
C THR A 335 -10.15 -3.96 22.44
N PRO A 336 -11.03 -4.98 22.50
CA PRO A 336 -11.27 -5.86 21.36
C PRO A 336 -11.53 -5.06 20.08
N TYR A 337 -10.59 -5.12 19.14
CA TYR A 337 -10.74 -4.50 17.84
C TYR A 337 -11.63 -5.38 17.00
N LEU A 338 -12.76 -4.84 16.58
CA LEU A 338 -13.64 -5.46 15.62
C LEU A 338 -13.82 -4.48 14.46
N GLU A 339 -12.98 -4.64 13.43
CA GLU A 339 -13.29 -4.11 12.11
C GLU A 339 -14.00 -5.17 11.27
N GLY A 340 -14.73 -4.73 10.25
CA GLY A 340 -15.55 -5.59 9.40
C GLY A 340 -14.80 -6.57 8.49
N SER A 341 -13.46 -6.67 8.61
CA SER A 341 -12.64 -7.66 7.90
C SER A 341 -12.70 -9.07 8.50
N CYS A 342 -13.33 -9.23 9.67
CA CYS A 342 -13.42 -10.51 10.39
C CYS A 342 -14.32 -11.52 9.64
N VAL A 343 -13.69 -12.52 9.01
CA VAL A 343 -14.36 -13.59 8.24
C VAL A 343 -14.22 -14.99 8.87
N THR A 344 -13.59 -15.09 10.04
CA THR A 344 -13.38 -16.34 10.79
C THR A 344 -13.75 -16.15 12.27
N ASP A 345 -13.93 -17.24 13.02
CA ASP A 345 -14.11 -17.22 14.48
C ASP A 345 -13.08 -18.16 15.17
N PRO A 346 -12.10 -17.63 15.94
CA PRO A 346 -11.86 -16.21 16.17
C PRO A 346 -11.43 -15.49 14.88
N CYS A 347 -11.50 -14.14 14.87
CA CYS A 347 -11.13 -13.32 13.70
C CYS A 347 -9.73 -13.66 13.17
N TRP A 348 -9.49 -13.47 11.87
CA TRP A 348 -8.26 -13.91 11.21
C TRP A 348 -6.98 -13.26 11.76
N TYR A 349 -7.11 -12.08 12.37
CA TYR A 349 -6.03 -11.33 13.03
C TYR A 349 -5.94 -11.62 14.54
N ALA A 350 -6.77 -12.53 15.07
CA ALA A 350 -6.68 -12.92 16.47
C ALA A 350 -5.33 -13.60 16.73
N VAL A 351 -4.68 -13.17 17.80
CA VAL A 351 -3.42 -13.74 18.25
C VAL A 351 -3.67 -14.44 19.57
N ALA A 352 -3.36 -15.74 19.63
CA ALA A 352 -3.63 -16.53 20.83
C ALA A 352 -2.85 -15.99 22.04
N ASN A 353 -3.50 -15.97 23.21
CA ASN A 353 -2.93 -15.55 24.49
C ASN A 353 -2.52 -14.06 24.59
N THR A 354 -2.95 -13.20 23.68
CA THR A 354 -2.80 -11.76 23.87
C THR A 354 -3.71 -11.22 24.95
N THR A 355 -3.26 -10.14 25.59
CA THR A 355 -4.06 -9.34 26.52
C THR A 355 -4.64 -8.09 25.87
N GLY A 356 -4.22 -7.77 24.65
CA GLY A 356 -4.54 -6.52 23.96
C GLY A 356 -3.59 -5.37 24.30
N LYS A 357 -2.53 -5.64 25.08
CA LYS A 357 -1.53 -4.65 25.53
C LYS A 357 -0.18 -4.81 24.85
N GLU A 358 -0.06 -5.79 23.96
CA GLU A 358 1.20 -6.15 23.33
C GLU A 358 1.59 -5.11 22.27
N ILE A 359 2.49 -4.19 22.61
CA ILE A 359 2.98 -3.17 21.66
C ILE A 359 3.99 -3.74 20.66
N VAL A 360 4.58 -4.91 20.96
CA VAL A 360 5.44 -5.67 20.05
C VAL A 360 5.02 -7.14 20.11
N ILE A 361 4.77 -7.72 18.93
CA ILE A 361 4.54 -9.16 18.77
C ILE A 361 5.52 -9.71 17.74
N PHE A 362 6.39 -10.61 18.19
CA PHE A 362 7.33 -11.36 17.36
C PHE A 362 6.95 -12.84 17.35
N ASP A 363 6.31 -13.27 16.27
CA ASP A 363 5.96 -14.65 15.94
C ASP A 363 6.96 -15.19 14.91
N LEU A 364 8.12 -15.60 15.42
CA LEU A 364 9.33 -15.93 14.65
C LEU A 364 9.72 -17.40 14.79
N TYR A 365 10.47 -17.90 13.82
CA TYR A 365 11.09 -19.23 13.89
C TYR A 365 12.58 -19.14 14.27
N PRO A 366 13.11 -20.12 15.04
CA PRO A 366 14.52 -20.16 15.41
C PRO A 366 15.47 -20.15 14.19
N ASN A 367 16.62 -19.49 14.35
CA ASN A 367 17.69 -19.38 13.33
C ASN A 367 17.28 -18.69 12.02
N THR A 368 16.22 -17.90 12.00
CA THR A 368 15.76 -17.20 10.79
C THR A 368 15.98 -15.69 10.84
N THR A 369 16.41 -15.15 11.99
CA THR A 369 16.54 -13.72 12.22
C THR A 369 17.95 -13.34 12.66
N ALA A 370 18.43 -12.22 12.14
CA ALA A 370 19.67 -11.57 12.56
C ALA A 370 19.47 -10.06 12.61
N ASN A 371 19.91 -9.43 13.70
CA ASN A 371 19.88 -7.98 13.89
C ASN A 371 18.47 -7.37 13.82
N VAL A 372 17.52 -7.92 14.57
CA VAL A 372 16.21 -7.30 14.80
C VAL A 372 16.33 -6.40 16.02
N VAL A 373 15.99 -5.12 15.89
CA VAL A 373 16.17 -4.12 16.96
C VAL A 373 14.96 -3.20 17.04
N VAL A 374 14.51 -2.92 18.26
CA VAL A 374 13.44 -2.00 18.60
C VAL A 374 13.99 -0.92 19.51
N LYS A 375 13.82 0.36 19.14
CA LYS A 375 14.39 1.51 19.86
C LYS A 375 13.35 2.58 20.11
N ASN A 376 13.42 3.20 21.28
CA ASN A 376 12.65 4.39 21.61
C ASN A 376 11.13 4.25 21.32
N ILE A 377 10.52 3.17 21.78
CA ILE A 377 9.07 2.89 21.60
C ILE A 377 8.24 3.11 22.86
N SER A 378 8.84 3.63 23.94
CA SER A 378 8.14 3.92 25.21
C SER A 378 7.06 5.00 25.09
N GLY A 379 7.03 5.71 23.95
CA GLY A 379 5.99 6.66 23.57
C GLY A 379 4.67 6.02 23.14
N ILE A 380 4.62 4.70 22.93
CA ILE A 380 3.37 3.97 22.68
C ILE A 380 2.65 3.73 24.01
N LYS A 381 1.37 4.07 24.08
CA LYS A 381 0.53 3.89 25.28
C LYS A 381 -0.77 3.16 24.93
N PRO A 382 -1.12 2.08 25.63
CA PRO A 382 -2.48 1.56 25.63
C PRO A 382 -3.48 2.67 25.98
N VAL A 383 -4.65 2.67 25.32
CA VAL A 383 -5.70 3.70 25.51
C VAL A 383 -6.22 3.72 26.96
N ASP A 384 -6.29 2.57 27.63
CA ASP A 384 -6.67 2.50 29.05
C ASP A 384 -5.53 2.85 30.03
N HIS A 385 -4.37 3.24 29.51
CA HIS A 385 -3.17 3.58 30.26
C HIS A 385 -2.54 2.42 31.07
N ALA A 386 -2.90 1.16 30.77
CA ALA A 386 -2.20 0.01 31.32
C ALA A 386 -0.72 -0.01 30.90
N GLU A 387 0.09 -0.76 31.66
CA GLU A 387 1.48 -0.99 31.30
C GLU A 387 1.56 -1.77 29.98
N PRO A 388 2.39 -1.31 29.01
CA PRO A 388 2.58 -2.03 27.76
C PRO A 388 3.17 -3.42 27.98
N ALA A 389 2.77 -4.36 27.13
CA ALA A 389 3.27 -5.72 27.10
C ALA A 389 4.02 -6.01 25.79
N VAL A 390 4.67 -7.16 25.73
CA VAL A 390 5.29 -7.74 24.55
C VAL A 390 5.00 -9.23 24.49
N MET A 391 5.03 -9.79 23.29
CA MET A 391 5.11 -11.23 23.06
C MET A 391 6.29 -11.56 22.17
N CYS A 392 7.17 -12.39 22.68
CA CYS A 392 8.42 -12.73 22.04
C CYS A 392 8.96 -14.04 22.65
N ASP A 393 9.30 -15.00 21.79
CA ASP A 393 9.98 -16.22 22.21
C ASP A 393 11.51 -16.00 22.20
N PRO A 394 12.18 -16.02 23.36
CA PRO A 394 13.62 -15.77 23.45
C PRO A 394 14.48 -16.78 22.69
N THR A 395 13.94 -17.94 22.33
CA THR A 395 14.65 -18.96 21.53
C THR A 395 14.71 -18.63 20.03
N THR A 396 13.95 -17.64 19.59
CA THR A 396 13.79 -17.26 18.16
C THR A 396 14.62 -16.05 17.75
N ILE A 397 15.21 -15.36 18.73
CA ILE A 397 16.04 -14.17 18.55
C ILE A 397 17.51 -14.50 18.80
N SER A 398 18.40 -13.81 18.09
CA SER A 398 19.86 -14.04 18.15
C SER A 398 20.64 -12.88 18.78
N ASN A 399 19.97 -11.77 19.11
CA ASN A 399 20.57 -10.55 19.65
C ASN A 399 19.65 -9.89 20.69
N ASP A 400 20.17 -8.91 21.43
CA ASP A 400 19.34 -8.00 22.23
C ASP A 400 18.46 -7.17 21.28
N VAL A 401 17.14 -7.39 21.34
CA VAL A 401 16.15 -6.74 20.47
C VAL A 401 15.74 -5.34 20.95
N GLY A 402 16.35 -4.83 22.02
CA GLY A 402 16.01 -3.55 22.63
C GLY A 402 15.03 -3.63 23.81
N PHE A 403 14.55 -4.83 24.12
CA PHE A 403 13.72 -5.14 25.27
C PHE A 403 13.91 -6.61 25.69
N VAL A 404 13.49 -6.96 26.90
CA VAL A 404 13.47 -8.34 27.40
C VAL A 404 12.44 -9.12 26.59
N CYS A 405 12.90 -10.01 25.71
CA CYS A 405 12.05 -10.88 24.91
C CYS A 405 11.36 -11.92 25.81
N GLN A 406 10.06 -11.73 26.03
CA GLN A 406 9.21 -12.56 26.85
C GLN A 406 7.75 -12.38 26.42
N ASN A 407 6.84 -13.17 27.02
CA ASN A 407 5.42 -12.85 27.05
C ASN A 407 5.13 -12.16 28.39
N GLY A 408 4.76 -10.88 28.36
CA GLY A 408 4.51 -10.11 29.58
C GLY A 408 4.89 -8.64 29.45
N PRO A 409 5.18 -7.94 30.56
CA PRO A 409 5.47 -6.51 30.56
C PRO A 409 6.63 -6.13 29.64
N PHE A 410 6.51 -4.99 28.97
CA PHE A 410 7.60 -4.38 28.19
C PHE A 410 8.69 -3.87 29.14
N VAL A 411 9.87 -4.47 29.07
CA VAL A 411 11.05 -4.05 29.84
C VAL A 411 12.18 -3.70 28.87
N PRO A 412 12.50 -2.41 28.67
CA PRO A 412 13.54 -2.00 27.73
C PRO A 412 14.94 -2.41 28.22
N THR A 413 15.82 -2.74 27.27
CA THR A 413 17.25 -3.01 27.52
C THR A 413 18.10 -1.79 27.16
N ALA A 414 19.41 -1.86 27.40
CA ALA A 414 20.34 -0.78 27.03
C ALA A 414 20.27 -0.46 25.53
N VAL A 415 20.14 -1.48 24.66
CA VAL A 415 20.02 -1.29 23.21
C VAL A 415 18.79 -0.45 22.85
N GLY A 416 17.65 -0.65 23.54
CA GLY A 416 16.40 0.05 23.30
C GLY A 416 16.45 1.56 23.59
N TYR A 417 17.44 1.99 24.39
CA TYR A 417 17.68 3.40 24.74
C TYR A 417 18.78 4.08 23.91
N THR A 418 19.52 3.32 23.09
CA THR A 418 20.58 3.91 22.26
C THR A 418 19.95 4.85 21.22
N ARG A 419 20.42 6.10 21.19
CA ARG A 419 19.99 7.12 20.23
C ARG A 419 20.48 6.83 18.82
#